data_AF-A0AAE1FU17-F1
#
_entry.id   AF-A0AAE1FU17-F1
#
_cell.length_a   1.000
_cell.length_b   1.000
_cell.length_c   1.000
_cell.angle_alpha   90.00
_cell.angle_beta   90.00
_cell.angle_gamma   90.00
#
_symmetry.space_group_name_H-M   'P 1'
#
loop_
_entity.id
_entity.type
_entity.pdbx_description
1 polymer ?
#
loop_
_entity_poly.entity_id
_entity_poly.type
_entity_poly.pdbx_seq_one_letter_code
_entity_poly.pdbx_strand_id
1 'polypeptide(L)'
;MKKWGRGEFWGLSSDFDHDFALTDTQKKLLDDVRELCRVKIKPLAIKSDRDYVYPRESMNALAEMGLLGLIIPKELGGLGESHVFCSMFVETLARYGCPSTAMIYTEVFHDRDSRNCKRRIFRLAPGTRWMSDDM
;
A
#
# COMPACT_ATOMS: atom_id res chain seq x y z
N MET A 1 -3.96 15.87 20.21
CA MET A 1 -3.20 14.83 20.92
C MET A 1 -4.00 13.53 20.92
N LYS A 2 -3.54 12.50 20.20
CA LYS A 2 -4.21 11.18 20.13
C LYS A 2 -4.17 10.55 21.53
N LYS A 3 -5.28 9.99 22.00
CA LYS A 3 -5.33 9.25 23.29
C LYS A 3 -5.43 7.76 22.99
N TRP A 4 -4.74 6.93 23.77
CA TRP A 4 -4.85 5.47 23.68
C TRP A 4 -5.43 4.94 24.98
N GLY A 5 -6.69 4.50 24.94
CA GLY A 5 -7.43 4.16 26.15
C GLY A 5 -7.58 5.38 27.07
N ARG A 6 -7.15 5.25 28.33
CA ARG A 6 -7.21 6.32 29.33
C ARG A 6 -5.92 7.14 29.46
N GLY A 7 -4.86 6.78 28.73
CA GLY A 7 -3.54 7.43 28.80
C GLY A 7 -3.23 8.33 27.61
N GLU A 8 -2.17 9.12 27.75
CA GLU A 8 -1.55 9.82 26.63
C GLU A 8 -0.88 8.81 25.69
N PHE A 9 -0.99 9.05 24.38
CA PHE A 9 -0.36 8.19 23.38
C PHE A 9 1.12 8.56 23.29
N TRP A 10 1.99 7.67 23.77
CA TRP A 10 3.45 7.81 23.77
C TRP A 10 4.11 7.54 22.42
N GLY A 11 3.33 7.14 21.41
CA GLY A 11 3.81 6.90 20.06
C GLY A 11 3.95 8.20 19.26
N LEU A 12 4.56 8.09 18.07
CA LEU A 12 4.65 9.19 17.11
C LEU A 12 3.24 9.69 16.77
N SER A 13 2.92 10.93 17.16
CA SER A 13 1.59 11.50 16.99
C SER A 13 1.24 11.68 15.50
N SER A 14 0.02 12.14 15.21
CA SER A 14 -0.34 12.63 13.87
C SER A 14 0.61 13.71 13.34
N ASP A 15 1.33 14.36 14.24
CA ASP A 15 2.10 15.58 13.99
C ASP A 15 3.55 15.27 13.63
N PHE A 16 3.99 14.02 13.83
CA PHE A 16 5.28 13.55 13.34
C PHE A 16 5.11 13.02 11.92
N ASP A 17 5.21 13.94 10.96
CA ASP A 17 5.27 13.59 9.54
C ASP A 17 6.74 13.40 9.15
N HIS A 18 7.08 12.20 8.69
CA HIS A 18 8.43 11.84 8.21
C HIS A 18 8.74 12.43 6.82
N ASP A 19 7.91 13.34 6.33
CA ASP A 19 7.94 13.96 5.00
C ASP A 19 9.28 14.66 4.67
N PHE A 20 10.11 14.96 5.67
CA PHE A 20 11.42 15.59 5.47
C PHE A 20 12.40 14.73 4.65
N ALA A 21 12.24 13.41 4.64
CA ALA A 21 13.08 12.49 3.88
C ALA A 21 12.58 12.20 2.46
N LEU A 22 11.41 12.75 2.10
CA LEU A 22 10.74 12.44 0.83
C LEU A 22 10.99 13.49 -0.24
N THR A 23 11.13 13.02 -1.46
CA THR A 23 11.09 13.87 -2.66
C THR A 23 9.68 14.43 -2.87
N ASP A 24 9.55 15.53 -3.61
CA ASP A 24 8.23 16.13 -3.87
C ASP A 24 7.29 15.19 -4.64
N THR A 25 7.84 14.34 -5.51
CA THR A 25 7.08 13.29 -6.20
C THR A 25 6.52 12.26 -5.21
N GLN A 26 7.32 11.83 -4.24
CA GLN A 26 6.90 10.87 -3.21
C GLN A 26 5.84 11.48 -2.28
N LYS A 27 5.99 12.75 -1.90
CA LYS A 27 4.98 13.48 -1.11
C LYS A 27 3.65 13.55 -1.85
N LYS A 28 3.68 13.95 -3.13
CA LYS A 28 2.47 13.97 -3.96
C LYS A 28 1.81 12.59 -4.05
N LEU A 29 2.61 11.53 -4.23
CA LEU A 29 2.09 10.17 -4.28
C LEU A 29 1.43 9.77 -2.95
N LEU A 30 2.01 10.14 -1.81
CA LEU A 30 1.37 9.92 -0.50
C LEU A 30 0.07 10.71 -0.35
N ASP A 31 0.00 11.94 -0.85
CA ASP A 31 -1.25 12.73 -0.84
C ASP A 31 -2.35 12.06 -1.66
N ASP A 32 -2.01 11.57 -2.85
CA ASP A 32 -2.94 10.82 -3.71
C ASP A 32 -3.42 9.54 -2.98
N VAL A 33 -2.54 8.87 -2.24
CA VAL A 33 -2.87 7.67 -1.43
C VAL A 33 -3.70 8.01 -0.20
N ARG A 34 -3.43 9.13 0.49
CA ARG A 34 -4.22 9.63 1.63
C ARG A 34 -5.65 9.90 1.18
N GLU A 35 -5.82 10.50 0.00
CA GLU A 35 -7.14 10.74 -0.58
C GLU A 35 -7.84 9.43 -0.99
N LEU A 36 -7.14 8.50 -1.63
CA LEU A 36 -7.66 7.17 -1.93
C LEU A 36 -8.13 6.46 -0.64
N CYS A 37 -7.35 6.57 0.43
CA CYS A 37 -7.69 6.00 1.72
C CYS A 37 -8.99 6.58 2.26
N ARG A 38 -9.14 7.91 2.21
CA ARG A 38 -10.32 8.62 2.68
C ARG A 38 -11.57 8.25 1.89
N VAL A 39 -11.47 8.17 0.57
CA VAL A 39 -12.62 8.01 -0.33
C VAL A 39 -13.03 6.55 -0.52
N LYS A 40 -12.07 5.63 -0.70
CA LYS A 40 -12.35 4.22 -1.02
C LYS A 40 -12.00 3.26 0.12
N ILE A 41 -10.75 3.27 0.59
CA ILE A 41 -10.25 2.17 1.43
C ILE A 41 -10.91 2.16 2.81
N LYS A 42 -11.07 3.32 3.46
CA LYS A 42 -11.63 3.42 4.81
C LYS A 42 -13.11 2.97 4.88
N PRO A 43 -14.01 3.38 3.96
CA PRO A 43 -15.35 2.81 3.89
C PRO A 43 -15.37 1.30 3.66
N LEU A 44 -14.51 0.80 2.77
CA LEU A 44 -14.41 -0.63 2.46
C LEU A 44 -13.83 -1.45 3.62
N ALA A 45 -12.99 -0.83 4.46
CA ALA A 45 -12.41 -1.44 5.64
C ALA A 45 -13.49 -1.90 6.62
N ILE A 46 -14.47 -1.04 6.89
CA ILE A 46 -15.58 -1.33 7.83
C ILE A 46 -16.38 -2.54 7.34
N LYS A 47 -16.69 -2.60 6.04
CA LYS A 47 -17.38 -3.72 5.41
C LYS A 47 -16.55 -5.01 5.51
N SER A 48 -15.28 -4.93 5.14
CA SER A 48 -14.38 -6.09 5.11
C SER A 48 -14.15 -6.69 6.49
N ASP A 49 -14.00 -5.83 7.51
CA ASP A 49 -13.83 -6.22 8.91
C ASP A 49 -15.10 -6.87 9.47
N ARG A 50 -16.27 -6.26 9.26
CA ARG A 50 -17.56 -6.81 9.71
C ARG A 50 -17.86 -8.17 9.09
N ASP A 51 -17.59 -8.31 7.80
CA ASP A 51 -17.98 -9.49 7.01
C ASP A 51 -16.86 -10.56 7.02
N TYR A 52 -15.72 -10.31 7.69
CA TYR A 52 -14.53 -11.18 7.73
C TYR A 52 -14.03 -11.62 6.35
N VAL A 53 -14.10 -10.72 5.37
CA VAL A 53 -13.71 -11.02 3.98
C VAL A 53 -12.40 -10.35 3.61
N TYR A 54 -11.68 -11.00 2.69
CA TYR A 54 -10.49 -10.42 2.08
C TYR A 54 -10.84 -9.10 1.34
N PRO A 55 -10.12 -7.99 1.59
CA PRO A 55 -10.43 -6.65 1.06
C PRO A 55 -10.04 -6.51 -0.42
N ARG A 56 -10.67 -7.30 -1.30
CA ARG A 56 -10.37 -7.36 -2.74
C ARG A 56 -10.56 -6.00 -3.42
N GLU A 57 -11.62 -5.29 -3.06
CA GLU A 57 -11.93 -3.98 -3.63
C GLU A 57 -10.84 -2.95 -3.30
N SER A 58 -10.33 -2.95 -2.06
CA SER A 58 -9.21 -2.08 -1.63
C SER A 58 -7.92 -2.42 -2.38
N MET A 59 -7.61 -3.71 -2.53
CA MET A 59 -6.41 -4.16 -3.26
C MET A 59 -6.48 -3.82 -4.75
N ASN A 60 -7.65 -3.93 -5.37
CA ASN A 60 -7.86 -3.53 -6.76
C ASN A 60 -7.66 -2.02 -6.94
N ALA A 61 -8.16 -1.20 -6.00
CA ALA A 61 -7.97 0.24 -6.06
C ALA A 61 -6.48 0.64 -5.97
N LEU A 62 -5.68 -0.10 -5.19
CA LEU A 62 -4.22 0.06 -5.17
C LEU A 62 -3.55 -0.42 -6.47
N ALA A 63 -4.08 -1.47 -7.09
CA ALA A 63 -3.59 -1.99 -8.38
C ALA A 63 -3.81 -0.99 -9.52
N GLU A 64 -4.98 -0.34 -9.56
CA GLU A 64 -5.33 0.68 -10.56
C GLU A 64 -4.34 1.86 -10.58
N MET A 65 -3.75 2.17 -9.42
CA MET A 65 -2.72 3.21 -9.29
C MET A 65 -1.29 2.70 -9.51
N GLY A 66 -1.10 1.41 -9.83
CA GLY A 66 0.23 0.79 -9.98
C GLY A 66 0.99 0.57 -8.67
N LEU A 67 0.35 0.81 -7.52
CA LEU A 67 1.01 0.80 -6.22
C LEU A 67 1.37 -0.61 -5.73
N LEU A 68 0.80 -1.67 -6.33
CA LEU A 68 1.20 -3.06 -6.02
C LEU A 68 2.64 -3.38 -6.46
N GLY A 69 3.20 -2.59 -7.38
CA GLY A 69 4.57 -2.73 -7.89
C GLY A 69 5.53 -1.67 -7.36
N LEU A 70 5.28 -1.09 -6.18
CA LEU A 70 5.97 0.11 -5.70
C LEU A 70 7.51 0.00 -5.74
N ILE A 71 8.07 -1.04 -5.15
CA ILE A 71 9.53 -1.28 -5.09
C ILE A 71 10.04 -2.16 -6.24
N ILE A 72 9.15 -2.60 -7.13
CA ILE A 72 9.54 -3.45 -8.25
C ILE A 72 10.33 -2.59 -9.25
N PRO A 73 11.47 -3.07 -9.79
CA PRO A 73 12.24 -2.33 -10.77
C PRO A 73 11.40 -1.89 -11.98
N LYS A 74 11.73 -0.74 -12.55
CA LYS A 74 10.98 -0.15 -13.67
C LYS A 74 11.02 -1.02 -14.92
N GLU A 75 12.10 -1.77 -15.10
CA GLU A 75 12.30 -2.72 -16.21
C GLU A 75 11.27 -3.86 -16.19
N LEU A 76 10.71 -4.16 -15.01
CA LEU A 76 9.67 -5.15 -14.82
C LEU A 76 8.26 -4.51 -14.76
N GLY A 77 8.15 -3.20 -15.00
CA GLY A 77 6.88 -2.47 -14.96
C GLY A 77 6.44 -2.04 -13.55
N GLY A 78 7.37 -2.01 -12.59
CA GLY A 78 7.14 -1.40 -11.28
C GLY A 78 7.49 0.10 -11.23
N LEU A 79 7.37 0.71 -10.04
CA LEU A 79 7.69 2.12 -9.83
C LEU A 79 9.17 2.34 -9.46
N GLY A 80 9.88 1.30 -9.00
CA GLY A 80 11.30 1.36 -8.65
C GLY A 80 11.60 2.23 -7.43
N GLU A 81 10.66 2.35 -6.51
CA GLU A 81 10.80 3.16 -5.29
C GLU A 81 11.65 2.46 -4.22
N SER A 82 12.13 3.25 -3.25
CA SER A 82 12.96 2.75 -2.15
C SER A 82 12.14 2.01 -1.08
N HIS A 83 12.80 1.13 -0.32
CA HIS A 83 12.21 0.49 0.85
C HIS A 83 11.79 1.49 1.93
N VAL A 84 12.49 2.62 2.07
CA VAL A 84 12.13 3.68 3.01
C VAL A 84 10.77 4.27 2.64
N PHE A 85 10.57 4.56 1.35
CA PHE A 85 9.29 5.06 0.87
C PHE A 85 8.18 4.02 1.01
N CYS A 86 8.47 2.74 0.75
CA CYS A 86 7.51 1.66 0.95
C CYS A 86 7.04 1.58 2.42
N SER A 87 7.94 1.72 3.39
CA SER A 87 7.56 1.76 4.81
C SER A 87 6.61 2.92 5.13
N MET A 88 6.86 4.11 4.58
CA MET A 88 5.98 5.27 4.77
C MET A 88 4.63 5.10 4.06
N PHE A 89 4.63 4.48 2.89
CA PHE A 89 3.40 4.13 2.18
C PHE A 89 2.53 3.15 2.98
N VAL A 90 3.13 2.08 3.52
CA VAL A 90 2.44 1.10 4.37
C VAL A 90 1.90 1.75 5.63
N GLU A 91 2.70 2.60 6.28
CA GLU A 91 2.25 3.38 7.43
C GLU A 91 1.04 4.25 7.09
N THR A 92 1.09 4.94 5.94
CA THR A 92 0.00 5.80 5.45
C THR A 92 -1.28 4.99 5.23
N LEU A 93 -1.18 3.82 4.58
CA LEU A 93 -2.32 2.91 4.40
C LEU A 93 -2.90 2.45 5.74
N ALA A 94 -2.04 2.08 6.70
CA ALA A 94 -2.48 1.62 8.02
C ALA A 94 -3.13 2.74 8.83
N ARG A 95 -2.59 3.96 8.74
CA ARG A 95 -3.03 5.13 9.51
C ARG A 95 -4.34 5.72 8.99
N TYR A 96 -4.47 5.88 7.68
CA TYR A 96 -5.58 6.60 7.07
C TYR A 96 -6.63 5.69 6.40
N GLY A 97 -6.24 4.49 5.99
CA GLY A 97 -7.10 3.53 5.33
C GLY A 97 -7.51 2.38 6.24
N CYS A 98 -6.77 1.28 6.16
CA CYS A 98 -7.10 0.01 6.80
C CYS A 98 -5.83 -0.75 7.21
N PRO A 99 -5.60 -0.98 8.51
CA PRO A 99 -4.44 -1.72 9.00
C PRO A 99 -4.33 -3.15 8.43
N SER A 100 -5.45 -3.87 8.30
CA SER A 100 -5.43 -5.23 7.74
C SER A 100 -5.05 -5.25 6.27
N THR A 101 -5.51 -4.26 5.49
CA THR A 101 -5.10 -4.11 4.08
C THR A 101 -3.62 -3.76 3.97
N ALA A 102 -3.10 -2.90 4.84
CA ALA A 102 -1.68 -2.56 4.88
C ALA A 102 -0.80 -3.79 5.19
N MET A 103 -1.20 -4.62 6.15
CA MET A 103 -0.53 -5.89 6.45
C MET A 103 -0.54 -6.84 5.26
N ILE A 104 -1.70 -7.01 4.61
CA ILE A 104 -1.80 -7.83 3.40
C ILE A 104 -0.86 -7.30 2.31
N TYR A 105 -0.81 -5.98 2.12
CA TYR A 105 0.06 -5.35 1.14
C TYR A 105 1.55 -5.61 1.42
N THR A 106 1.98 -5.60 2.69
CA THR A 106 3.37 -5.95 3.03
C THR A 106 3.75 -7.38 2.69
N GLU A 107 2.81 -8.32 2.82
CA GLU A 107 3.05 -9.75 2.51
C GLU A 107 3.14 -10.00 1.00
N VAL A 108 2.44 -9.19 0.19
CA VAL A 108 2.48 -9.28 -1.27
C VAL A 108 3.91 -9.10 -1.82
N PHE A 109 4.79 -8.39 -1.12
CA PHE A 109 6.19 -8.18 -1.53
C PHE A 109 7.12 -9.37 -1.25
N HIS A 110 6.87 -10.10 -0.15
CA HIS A 110 7.81 -11.11 0.34
C HIS A 110 7.66 -12.47 -0.32
N ASP A 111 6.53 -12.70 -0.98
CA ASP A 111 6.31 -13.95 -1.67
C ASP A 111 7.23 -14.04 -2.88
N ARG A 112 8.45 -14.55 -2.71
CA ARG A 112 9.44 -14.73 -3.77
C ARG A 112 9.00 -15.82 -4.77
N ASP A 113 8.08 -16.71 -4.38
CA ASP A 113 7.90 -18.02 -5.02
C ASP A 113 6.45 -18.45 -5.34
N SER A 114 5.39 -17.72 -4.99
CA SER A 114 4.07 -18.01 -5.58
C SER A 114 3.98 -17.42 -7.00
N ARG A 115 4.32 -18.27 -7.96
CA ARG A 115 4.11 -18.07 -9.41
C ARG A 115 2.68 -17.62 -9.76
N ASN A 116 1.71 -17.82 -8.87
CA ASN A 116 0.30 -17.46 -9.06
C ASN A 116 -0.08 -16.06 -8.55
N CYS A 117 0.45 -15.57 -7.42
CA CYS A 117 0.14 -14.20 -6.98
C CYS A 117 0.78 -13.16 -7.90
N LYS A 118 2.03 -13.40 -8.32
CA LYS A 118 2.74 -12.46 -9.20
C LYS A 118 2.13 -12.39 -10.60
N ARG A 119 1.75 -13.53 -11.19
CA ARG A 119 0.98 -13.53 -12.46
C ARG A 119 -0.36 -12.79 -12.36
N ARG A 120 -1.02 -12.81 -11.19
CA ARG A 120 -2.28 -12.08 -10.98
C ARG A 120 -2.06 -10.58 -10.76
N ILE A 121 -1.08 -10.18 -9.97
CA ILE A 121 -0.76 -8.76 -9.73
C ILE A 121 -0.32 -8.07 -11.04
N PHE A 122 0.50 -8.74 -11.84
CA PHE A 122 0.96 -8.22 -13.12
C PHE A 122 -0.10 -8.31 -14.24
N ARG A 123 -1.17 -9.10 -14.06
CA ARG A 123 -2.37 -9.04 -14.91
C ARG A 123 -3.32 -7.90 -14.55
N LEU A 124 -3.24 -7.39 -13.32
CA LEU A 124 -4.10 -6.30 -12.83
C LEU A 124 -3.53 -4.91 -13.17
N ALA A 125 -2.23 -4.82 -13.47
CA ALA A 125 -1.59 -3.60 -13.98
C ALA A 125 -1.46 -3.69 -15.52
N PRO A 126 -2.09 -2.79 -16.31
CA PRO A 126 -1.93 -2.80 -17.76
C PRO A 126 -0.47 -2.52 -18.15
N GLY A 127 0.18 -3.46 -18.84
CA GLY A 127 1.51 -3.25 -19.45
C GLY A 127 2.70 -3.90 -18.75
N THR A 128 2.52 -4.60 -17.63
CA THR A 128 3.63 -5.26 -16.91
C THR A 128 3.81 -6.72 -17.35
N ARG A 129 4.96 -7.07 -17.95
CA ARG A 129 5.29 -8.44 -18.41
C ARG A 129 6.19 -9.15 -17.40
N TRP A 130 5.93 -10.43 -17.13
CA TRP A 130 6.74 -11.21 -16.18
C TRP A 130 8.00 -11.78 -16.85
N MET A 131 9.15 -11.67 -16.19
CA MET A 131 10.46 -12.07 -16.74
C MET A 131 10.55 -13.58 -17.07
N SER A 132 9.67 -14.41 -16.52
CA SER A 132 9.60 -15.84 -16.81
C SER A 132 8.68 -16.20 -17.98
N ASP A 133 8.13 -15.22 -18.71
CA ASP A 133 7.38 -15.51 -19.94
C ASP A 133 8.30 -15.67 -21.16
N ASP A 134 9.61 -15.41 -20.98
CA ASP A 134 10.68 -15.55 -22.00
C ASP A 134 11.75 -16.61 -21.61
N MET A 135 11.50 -17.45 -20.59
CA MET A 135 12.28 -18.66 -20.25
C MET A 135 11.36 -19.89 -20.18
#